data_AF-A0A7K2JAH2-F1
#
_entry.id   AF-A0A7K2JAH2-F1
#
_cell.length_a   1.000
_cell.length_b   1.000
_cell.length_c   1.000
_cell.angle_alpha   90.00
_cell.angle_beta   90.00
_cell.angle_gamma   90.00
#
_symmetry.space_group_name_H-M   'P 1'
#
loop_
_entity.id
_entity.type
_entity.pdbx_description
1 polymer ?
#
loop_
_entity_poly.entity_id
_entity_poly.type
_entity_poly.pdbx_seq_one_letter_code
_entity_poly.pdbx_strand_id
1 'polypeptide(L)'
;LPGTGTDPADPAVAALLTPLHKELAHTAEVFLDRAGQASRTAAELGIHRQTLYYRLSRIEQITGLDLNDGEDRLLLHMALKGARL
;
A
#
# COMPACT_ATOMS: atom_id res chain seq x y z
N LEU A 1 6.08 8.49 20.72
CA LEU A 1 7.10 8.94 19.73
C LEU A 1 7.82 7.69 19.24
N PRO A 2 7.96 7.45 17.92
CA PRO A 2 8.08 8.44 16.85
C PRO A 2 6.82 8.59 15.99
N GLY A 3 6.69 9.77 15.37
CA GLY A 3 6.03 10.00 14.08
C GLY A 3 4.53 9.73 13.98
N THR A 4 3.70 10.72 14.25
CA THR A 4 2.41 10.91 13.56
C THR A 4 2.71 11.08 12.07
N GLY A 5 2.79 9.98 11.33
CA GLY A 5 3.09 9.91 9.90
C GLY A 5 1.89 10.29 9.04
N THR A 6 1.07 11.25 9.47
CA THR A 6 -0.24 11.55 8.86
C THR A 6 -0.15 12.59 7.73
N ASP A 7 1.02 12.80 7.14
CA ASP A 7 1.17 13.73 6.03
C ASP A 7 1.16 12.97 4.69
N PRO A 8 0.22 13.24 3.77
CA PRO A 8 0.18 12.60 2.46
C PRO A 8 1.40 12.93 1.58
N ALA A 9 2.24 13.90 1.98
CA ALA A 9 3.54 14.18 1.38
C ALA A 9 4.70 13.38 2.01
N ASP A 10 4.41 12.33 2.79
CA ASP A 10 5.44 11.50 3.40
C ASP A 10 6.37 10.92 2.31
N PRO A 11 7.70 11.16 2.40
CA PRO A 11 8.66 10.69 1.41
C PRO A 11 8.62 9.17 1.24
N ALA A 12 8.15 8.42 2.23
CA ALA A 12 8.03 6.98 2.16
C ALA A 12 6.90 6.53 1.22
N VAL A 13 5.79 7.27 1.14
CA VAL A 13 4.74 7.02 0.15
C VAL A 13 5.16 7.47 -1.24
N ALA A 14 5.88 8.59 -1.33
CA ALA A 14 6.48 9.04 -2.60
C ALA A 14 7.45 7.99 -3.20
N ALA A 15 8.20 7.27 -2.36
CA ALA A 15 9.08 6.19 -2.81
C ALA A 15 8.30 5.02 -3.44
N LEU A 16 7.10 4.70 -2.93
CA LEU A 16 6.23 3.66 -3.51
C LEU A 16 5.64 4.10 -4.86
N LEU A 17 5.41 5.40 -5.05
CA LEU A 17 4.86 5.98 -6.29
C LEU A 17 5.85 6.03 -7.46
N THR A 18 7.12 5.69 -7.22
CA THR A 18 8.13 5.66 -8.28
C THR A 18 7.85 4.54 -9.31
N PRO A 19 8.28 4.69 -10.57
CA PRO A 19 8.11 3.67 -11.61
C PRO A 19 8.72 2.30 -11.22
N LEU A 20 9.75 2.32 -10.37
CA LEU A 20 10.43 1.13 -9.86
C LEU A 20 9.49 0.23 -9.03
N HIS A 21 8.52 0.84 -8.34
CA HIS A 21 7.60 0.16 -7.43
C HIS A 21 6.17 0.11 -7.95
N LYS A 22 5.94 0.39 -9.25
CA LYS A 22 4.60 0.44 -9.86
C LYS A 22 3.74 -0.80 -9.59
N GLU A 23 4.34 -1.99 -9.64
CA GLU A 23 3.65 -3.26 -9.32
C GLU A 23 3.20 -3.33 -7.85
N LEU A 24 4.03 -2.82 -6.93
CA LEU A 24 3.71 -2.78 -5.50
C LEU A 24 2.66 -1.70 -5.22
N ALA A 25 2.77 -0.53 -5.84
CA ALA A 25 1.74 0.51 -5.76
C ALA A 25 0.38 0.00 -6.27
N HIS A 26 0.36 -0.71 -7.39
CA HIS A 26 -0.87 -1.34 -7.90
C HIS A 26 -1.42 -2.40 -6.94
N THR A 27 -0.53 -3.23 -6.37
CA THR A 27 -0.93 -4.23 -5.37
C THR A 27 -1.55 -3.57 -4.12
N ALA A 28 -0.94 -2.48 -3.64
CA ALA A 28 -1.45 -1.70 -2.52
C ALA A 28 -2.82 -1.09 -2.84
N GLU A 29 -2.97 -0.50 -4.03
CA GLU A 29 -4.24 0.08 -4.48
C GLU A 29 -5.37 -0.98 -4.48
N VAL A 30 -5.15 -2.13 -5.13
CA VAL A 30 -6.13 -3.22 -5.17
C VAL A 30 -6.40 -3.79 -3.78
N PHE A 31 -5.40 -3.85 -2.91
CA PHE A 31 -5.59 -4.26 -1.52
C PHE A 31 -6.52 -3.32 -0.75
N LEU A 32 -6.31 -2.02 -0.89
CA LEU A 32 -7.07 -0.99 -0.20
C LEU A 32 -8.48 -0.82 -0.79
N ASP A 33 -8.64 -0.92 -2.11
CA ASP A 33 -9.94 -0.95 -2.80
C ASP A 33 -10.79 -2.17 -2.39
N ARG A 34 -10.14 -3.27 -1.97
CA ARG A 34 -10.83 -4.45 -1.40
C ARG A 34 -10.97 -4.42 0.12
N ALA A 35 -10.84 -3.24 0.73
CA ALA A 35 -10.94 -3.02 2.17
C ALA A 35 -9.96 -3.88 3.00
N GLY A 36 -8.75 -4.12 2.46
CA GLY A 36 -7.72 -4.93 3.11
C GLY A 36 -7.98 -6.44 3.08
N GLN A 37 -8.92 -6.92 2.25
CA GLN A 37 -9.23 -8.35 2.15
C GLN A 37 -8.23 -9.08 1.26
N ALA A 38 -7.15 -9.59 1.86
CA ALA A 38 -6.07 -10.29 1.16
C ALA A 38 -6.56 -11.40 0.20
N SER A 39 -7.61 -12.15 0.58
CA SER A 39 -8.17 -13.19 -0.28
C SER A 39 -8.79 -12.65 -1.57
N ARG A 40 -9.50 -11.52 -1.49
CA ARG A 40 -10.15 -10.89 -2.65
C ARG A 40 -9.12 -10.20 -3.54
N THR A 41 -8.16 -9.52 -2.92
CA THR A 41 -7.02 -8.88 -3.60
C THR A 41 -6.20 -9.89 -4.39
N ALA A 42 -5.85 -11.03 -3.78
CA ALA A 42 -5.08 -12.08 -4.45
C ALA A 42 -5.83 -12.65 -5.66
N ALA A 43 -7.15 -12.88 -5.52
CA ALA A 43 -7.99 -13.35 -6.61
C ALA A 43 -8.08 -12.34 -7.77
N GLU A 44 -8.21 -11.04 -7.46
CA GLU A 44 -8.27 -9.98 -8.47
C GLU A 44 -6.94 -9.78 -9.19
N LEU A 45 -5.82 -9.83 -8.47
CA LEU A 45 -4.49 -9.75 -9.06
C LEU A 45 -4.08 -11.05 -9.77
N GLY A 46 -4.85 -12.14 -9.65
CA GLY A 46 -4.51 -13.45 -10.20
C GLY A 46 -3.26 -14.07 -9.58
N ILE A 47 -2.93 -13.73 -8.32
CA ILE A 47 -1.72 -14.20 -7.63
C ILE A 47 -2.05 -15.09 -6.44
N HIS A 48 -1.07 -15.85 -6.00
CA HIS A 48 -1.19 -16.64 -4.77
C HIS A 48 -1.16 -15.73 -3.53
N ARG A 49 -1.88 -16.12 -2.47
CA ARG A 49 -1.91 -15.36 -1.20
C ARG A 49 -0.53 -15.13 -0.61
N GLN A 50 0.36 -16.13 -0.71
CA GLN A 50 1.74 -16.00 -0.23
C GLN A 50 2.50 -14.88 -0.97
N THR A 51 2.32 -14.79 -2.28
CA THR A 51 2.91 -13.72 -3.10
C THR A 51 2.34 -12.36 -2.73
N LEU A 52 1.03 -12.30 -2.44
CA LEU A 52 0.40 -11.07 -1.96
C LEU A 52 1.03 -10.63 -0.63
N TYR A 53 1.11 -11.51 0.37
CA TYR A 53 1.72 -11.16 1.67
C TYR A 53 3.17 -10.70 1.53
N TYR A 54 3.95 -11.31 0.64
CA TYR A 54 5.30 -10.84 0.33
C TYR A 54 5.31 -9.42 -0.22
N ARG A 55 4.41 -9.10 -1.16
CA ARG A 55 4.28 -7.76 -1.73
C ARG A 55 3.83 -6.75 -0.68
N LEU A 56 2.83 -7.08 0.15
CA LEU A 56 2.33 -6.24 1.25
C LEU A 56 3.44 -5.95 2.26
N SER A 57 4.16 -6.98 2.72
CA SER A 57 5.31 -6.79 3.61
C SER A 57 6.37 -5.88 2.99
N ARG A 58 6.63 -6.01 1.68
CA ARG A 58 7.58 -5.13 1.00
C ARG A 58 7.09 -3.69 0.89
N ILE A 59 5.78 -3.47 0.74
CA ILE A 59 5.15 -2.15 0.77
C ILE A 59 5.35 -1.53 2.16
N GLU A 60 5.08 -2.27 3.24
CA GLU A 60 5.30 -1.84 4.62
C GLU A 60 6.78 -1.47 4.87
N GLN A 61 7.72 -2.25 4.34
CA GLN A 61 9.16 -1.94 4.46
C GLN A 61 9.58 -0.67 3.69
N ILE A 62 8.98 -0.41 2.52
CA ILE A 62 9.31 0.77 1.71
C ILE A 62 8.67 2.03 2.31
N THR A 63 7.43 1.91 2.77
CA THR A 63 6.61 3.04 3.23
C THR A 63 6.73 3.30 4.73
N GLY A 64 7.20 2.33 5.51
CA GLY A 64 7.19 2.39 6.97
C GLY A 64 5.80 2.31 7.60
N LEU A 65 4.75 2.13 6.79
CA LEU A 65 3.35 2.06 7.23
C LEU A 65 2.99 0.62 7.66
N ASP A 66 2.08 0.50 8.62
CA ASP A 66 1.46 -0.76 9.02
C ASP A 66 0.12 -0.95 8.30
N LEU A 67 0.02 -1.93 7.40
CA LEU A 67 -1.21 -2.19 6.66
C LEU A 67 -2.30 -2.87 7.51
N ASN A 68 -1.98 -3.28 8.74
CA ASN A 68 -2.96 -3.73 9.72
C ASN A 68 -3.62 -2.55 10.45
N ASP A 69 -2.95 -1.39 10.52
CA ASP A 69 -3.51 -0.17 11.08
C ASP A 69 -4.49 0.52 10.11
N GLY A 70 -5.57 1.07 10.65
CA GLY A 70 -6.62 1.69 9.84
C GLY A 70 -6.25 3.08 9.31
N GLU A 71 -5.49 3.85 10.08
CA GLU A 71 -5.05 5.20 9.74
C GLU A 71 -3.99 5.14 8.63
N ASP A 72 -3.00 4.26 8.78
CA ASP A 72 -1.95 4.02 7.79
C ASP A 72 -2.50 3.54 6.45
N ARG A 73 -3.47 2.61 6.48
CA ARG A 73 -4.19 2.18 5.26
C ARG A 73 -4.90 3.34 4.58
N LEU A 74 -5.60 4.17 5.34
CA LEU A 74 -6.36 5.29 4.78
C LEU A 74 -5.42 6.31 4.13
N LEU A 75 -4.31 6.64 4.80
CA LEU A 75 -3.30 7.54 4.29
C LEU A 75 -2.70 7.02 2.98
N LEU A 76 -2.26 5.75 2.96
CA LEU A 76 -1.71 5.13 1.76
C LEU A 76 -2.72 5.15 0.62
N HIS A 77 -4.00 4.88 0.93
CA HIS A 77 -5.05 4.87 -0.07
C HIS A 77 -5.26 6.26 -0.68
N MET A 78 -5.33 7.30 0.15
CA MET A 78 -5.50 8.68 -0.32
C MET A 78 -4.32 9.13 -1.17
N ALA A 79 -3.08 8.83 -0.75
CA ALA A 79 -1.89 9.19 -1.51
C ALA A 79 -1.81 8.47 -2.87
N LEU A 80 -2.16 7.19 -2.93
CA LEU A 80 -2.23 6.43 -4.19
C LEU A 80 -3.29 7.00 -5.14
N LYS A 81 -4.47 7.36 -4.64
CA LYS A 81 -5.54 7.97 -5.46
C LYS A 81 -5.14 9.37 -5.92
N GLY A 82 -4.51 10.16 -5.05
CA GLY A 82 -4.04 11.51 -5.35
C GLY A 82 -2.96 11.55 -6.42
N ALA A 83 -2.04 10.59 -6.44
CA ALA A 83 -0.97 10.50 -7.44
C ALA A 83 -1.43 10.04 -8.84
N ARG A 84 -2.68 9.57 -8.96
CA ARG A 84 -3.28 9.11 -10.23
C ARG A 84 -4.10 10.20 -10.92
N LEU A 85 -4.41 11.29 -10.20
CA LEU A 85 -5.09 12.49 -10.69
C LEU A 85 -4.07 13.52 -11.20
#